data_AF-A0A3N4UPL5-F1
#
_entry.id   AF-A0A3N4UPL5-F1
#
_cell.length_a   1.000
_cell.length_b   1.000
_cell.length_c   1.000
_cell.angle_alpha   90.00
_cell.angle_beta   90.00
_cell.angle_gamma   90.00
#
_symmetry.space_group_name_H-M   'P 1'
#
loop_
_entity.id
_entity.type
_entity.pdbx_description
1 polymer ?
#
loop_
_entity_poly.entity_id
_entity_poly.type
_entity_poly.pdbx_seq_one_letter_code
_entity_poly.pdbx_strand_id
1 'polypeptide(L)'
;MPDAALIEILPRRAPTIDSLSRWIGLHRAAGRRIAGLDHIRQSILDILTTYPGERIMRPEYGCRLRDLIDRPVNAQWLADLYCEVAVAIQRWEPRVIVQRVTAQMPRPGHVTLDLTLRLKAAPQPQTIRVEITP
;
A
#
# COMPACT_ATOMS: atom_id res chain seq x y z
N MET A 1 -0.61 -38.64 25.70
CA MET A 1 0.18 -38.52 24.47
C MET A 1 -0.17 -37.18 23.83
N PRO A 2 0.53 -36.09 24.16
CA PRO A 2 0.25 -34.77 23.59
C PRO A 2 1.04 -34.53 22.30
N ASP A 3 0.70 -33.42 21.65
CA ASP A 3 1.46 -32.71 20.61
C ASP A 3 1.06 -32.94 19.14
N ALA A 4 -0.19 -32.59 18.83
CA ALA A 4 -0.48 -31.97 17.55
C ALA A 4 -0.21 -30.47 17.69
N ALA A 5 1.03 -30.06 17.40
CA ALA A 5 1.43 -28.67 17.28
C ALA A 5 0.62 -27.97 16.17
N LEU A 6 -0.53 -27.43 16.58
CA LEU A 6 -1.30 -26.47 15.81
C LEU A 6 -0.41 -25.24 15.63
N ILE A 7 0.03 -24.97 14.40
CA ILE A 7 0.71 -23.71 14.09
C ILE A 7 -0.32 -22.59 14.27
N GLU A 8 -0.28 -21.90 15.42
CA GLU A 8 -1.05 -20.68 15.67
C GLU A 8 -0.49 -19.54 14.80
N ILE A 9 -1.00 -19.39 13.57
CA ILE A 9 -0.48 -18.41 12.61
C ILE A 9 -1.00 -16.97 12.84
N LEU A 10 -1.99 -16.71 13.71
CA LEU A 10 -2.49 -15.34 13.93
C LEU A 10 -2.93 -15.07 15.39
N PRO A 11 -2.44 -14.01 16.06
CA PRO A 11 -2.91 -13.65 17.39
C PRO A 11 -4.34 -13.09 17.35
N ARG A 12 -5.18 -13.50 18.32
CA ARG A 12 -6.57 -13.06 18.53
C ARG A 12 -6.73 -11.60 19.00
N ARG A 13 -5.66 -10.80 19.07
CA ARG A 13 -5.67 -9.43 19.61
C ARG A 13 -5.47 -8.41 18.49
N ALA A 14 -6.33 -7.38 18.46
CA ALA A 14 -6.24 -6.29 17.50
C ALA A 14 -4.80 -5.73 17.49
N PRO A 15 -4.12 -5.67 16.34
CA PRO A 15 -2.71 -5.32 16.32
C PRO A 15 -2.51 -3.88 16.88
N THR A 16 -1.46 -3.59 17.65
CA THR A 16 -1.10 -2.22 18.07
C THR A 16 0.03 -1.70 17.17
N ILE A 17 0.39 -0.41 17.17
CA ILE A 17 1.59 0.08 16.43
C ILE A 17 2.84 -0.74 16.80
N ASP A 18 2.97 -1.09 18.09
CA ASP A 18 4.02 -1.97 18.61
C ASP A 18 4.02 -3.35 17.94
N SER A 19 2.86 -3.93 17.65
CA SER A 19 2.75 -5.21 16.94
C SER A 19 3.23 -5.14 15.48
N LEU A 20 3.39 -3.94 14.90
CA LEU A 20 3.95 -3.80 13.57
C LEU A 20 5.48 -3.92 13.54
N SER A 21 6.14 -3.77 14.70
CA SER A 21 7.59 -3.94 14.85
C SER A 21 8.06 -5.37 14.50
N ARG A 22 7.15 -6.35 14.53
CA ARG A 22 7.40 -7.73 14.08
C ARG A 22 7.61 -7.86 12.57
N TRP A 23 7.08 -6.93 11.78
CA TRP A 23 7.23 -6.93 10.32
C TRP A 23 8.51 -6.20 9.96
N ILE A 24 9.59 -6.98 9.94
CA ILE A 24 10.93 -6.48 9.70
C ILE A 24 11.31 -6.81 8.26
N GLY A 25 11.74 -5.80 7.52
CA GLY A 25 12.26 -5.94 6.16
C GLY A 25 13.51 -5.09 5.96
N LEU A 26 13.97 -5.01 4.71
CA LEU A 26 15.10 -4.20 4.29
C LEU A 26 14.62 -3.03 3.45
N HIS A 27 15.23 -1.87 3.67
CA HIS A 27 14.98 -0.70 2.85
C HIS A 27 15.53 -0.91 1.44
N ARG A 28 14.70 -0.71 0.40
CA ARG A 28 15.04 -1.02 -1.01
C ARG A 28 16.33 -0.37 -1.51
N ALA A 29 16.60 0.87 -1.09
CA ALA A 29 17.79 1.63 -1.51
C ALA A 29 18.96 1.51 -0.53
N ALA A 30 18.74 1.84 0.75
CA ALA A 30 19.80 1.89 1.76
C ALA A 30 20.22 0.54 2.35
N GLY A 31 19.46 -0.54 2.16
CA GLY A 31 19.76 -1.86 2.74
C GLY A 31 19.66 -1.93 4.28
N ARG A 32 19.28 -0.84 4.96
CA ARG A 32 19.04 -0.84 6.41
C ARG A 32 17.75 -1.57 6.77
N ARG A 33 17.70 -2.13 7.98
CA ARG A 33 16.50 -2.74 8.55
C ARG A 33 15.41 -1.69 8.76
N ILE A 34 14.19 -1.98 8.28
CA ILE A 34 13.00 -1.15 8.46
C ILE A 34 11.85 -1.99 9.03
N ALA A 35 10.98 -1.36 9.79
CA ALA A 35 9.82 -2.00 10.39
C ALA A 35 8.66 -1.01 10.49
N GLY A 36 7.48 -1.49 10.93
CA GLY A 36 6.36 -0.61 11.23
C GLY A 36 5.87 0.17 10.02
N LEU A 37 5.72 1.49 10.20
CA LEU A 37 5.18 2.40 9.18
C LEU A 37 6.11 2.58 7.98
N ASP A 38 7.43 2.63 8.20
CA ASP A 38 8.40 2.75 7.10
C ASP A 38 8.31 1.56 6.16
N HIS A 39 8.14 0.36 6.73
CA HIS A 39 7.93 -0.86 5.95
C HIS A 39 6.62 -0.81 5.16
N ILE A 40 5.53 -0.33 5.77
CA ILE A 40 4.23 -0.18 5.09
C ILE A 40 4.33 0.86 3.96
N ARG A 41 4.98 2.00 4.19
CA ARG A 41 5.19 3.05 3.19
C ARG A 41 5.95 2.50 1.98
N GLN A 42 7.02 1.74 2.22
CA GLN A 42 7.77 1.08 1.16
C GLN A 42 6.92 0.05 0.39
N SER A 43 6.14 -0.76 1.11
CA SER A 43 5.25 -1.77 0.51
C SER A 43 4.19 -1.13 -0.39
N ILE A 44 3.56 -0.03 0.06
CA ILE A 44 2.56 0.70 -0.74
C ILE A 44 3.20 1.32 -1.98
N LEU A 45 4.38 1.93 -1.84
CA LEU A 45 5.13 2.45 -2.99
C LEU A 45 5.38 1.33 -4.02
N ASP A 46 5.91 0.20 -3.57
CA ASP A 46 6.18 -0.98 -4.40
C ASP A 46 4.92 -1.47 -5.14
N ILE A 47 3.77 -1.56 -4.46
CA ILE A 47 2.48 -1.94 -5.07
C ILE A 47 2.06 -0.93 -6.16
N LEU A 48 2.10 0.37 -5.85
CA LEU A 48 1.58 1.41 -6.75
C LEU A 48 2.50 1.68 -7.95
N THR A 49 3.80 1.41 -7.82
CA THR A 49 4.77 1.59 -8.92
C THR A 49 4.94 0.36 -9.78
N THR A 50 4.54 -0.83 -9.32
CA THR A 50 4.67 -2.08 -10.09
C THR A 50 3.46 -2.27 -10.99
N TYR A 51 3.68 -2.55 -12.28
CA TYR A 51 2.63 -2.89 -13.22
C TYR A 51 2.32 -4.40 -13.21
N PRO A 52 1.04 -4.81 -13.29
CA PRO A 52 0.69 -6.22 -13.42
C PRO A 52 1.42 -6.88 -14.59
N GLY A 53 2.06 -8.02 -14.33
CA GLY A 53 2.88 -8.77 -15.29
C GLY A 53 4.40 -8.58 -15.11
N GLU A 54 4.85 -7.57 -14.35
CA GLU A 54 6.29 -7.37 -14.10
C GLU A 54 6.90 -8.44 -13.18
N ARG A 55 6.10 -9.06 -12.31
CA ARG A 55 6.57 -10.10 -11.38
C ARG A 55 6.35 -11.50 -11.91
N ILE A 56 7.46 -12.21 -12.09
CA ILE A 56 7.47 -13.64 -12.44
C ILE A 56 6.74 -14.44 -11.36
N MET A 57 5.88 -15.36 -11.76
CA MET A 57 4.99 -16.16 -10.90
C MET A 57 3.96 -15.36 -10.06
N ARG A 58 3.88 -14.03 -10.21
CA ARG A 58 2.84 -13.18 -9.60
C ARG A 58 2.36 -12.09 -10.58
N PRO A 59 1.81 -12.47 -11.75
CA PRO A 59 1.42 -11.50 -12.77
C PRO A 59 0.33 -10.53 -12.31
N GLU A 60 -0.49 -10.89 -11.32
CA GLU A 60 -1.56 -10.01 -10.82
C GLU A 60 -1.08 -8.94 -9.83
N TYR A 61 0.18 -9.02 -9.38
CA TYR A 61 0.73 -8.07 -8.42
C TYR A 61 0.98 -6.70 -9.05
N GLY A 62 0.57 -5.65 -8.34
CA GLY A 62 0.81 -4.27 -8.74
C GLY A 62 -0.46 -3.43 -8.80
N CYS A 63 -0.39 -2.34 -9.55
CA CYS A 63 -1.46 -1.38 -9.75
C CYS A 63 -1.46 -0.88 -11.20
N ARG A 64 -2.66 -0.66 -11.77
CA ARG A 64 -2.80 -0.26 -13.18
C ARG A 64 -2.79 1.25 -13.38
N LEU A 65 -2.16 2.01 -12.48
CA LEU A 65 -2.02 3.47 -12.62
C LEU A 65 -1.38 3.89 -13.94
N ARG A 66 -0.49 3.07 -14.51
CA ARG A 66 0.15 3.34 -15.79
C ARG A 66 -0.84 3.37 -16.96
N ASP A 67 -1.98 2.67 -16.85
CA ASP A 67 -3.02 2.70 -17.90
C ASP A 67 -3.69 4.08 -18.01
N LEU A 68 -3.58 4.90 -16.95
CA LEU A 68 -4.16 6.24 -16.86
C LEU A 68 -3.26 7.34 -17.43
N ILE A 69 -2.02 7.01 -17.78
CA ILE A 69 -1.07 7.94 -18.42
C ILE A 69 -1.63 8.37 -19.79
N ASP A 70 -1.41 9.63 -20.16
CA ASP A 70 -1.87 10.26 -21.40
C ASP A 70 -3.40 10.28 -21.63
N ARG A 71 -4.18 9.90 -20.63
CA ARG A 71 -5.63 10.10 -20.63
C ARG A 71 -5.98 11.52 -20.19
N PRO A 72 -7.06 12.11 -20.72
CA PRO A 72 -7.53 13.43 -20.28
C PRO A 72 -7.96 13.37 -18.81
N VAL A 73 -7.51 14.34 -18.02
CA VAL A 73 -7.89 14.43 -16.60
C VAL A 73 -9.30 14.98 -16.48
N ASN A 74 -10.25 14.08 -16.23
CA ASN A 74 -11.66 14.37 -16.00
C ASN A 74 -12.18 13.60 -14.77
N ALA A 75 -13.47 13.74 -14.46
CA ALA A 75 -14.07 13.07 -13.30
C ALA A 75 -13.98 11.54 -13.38
N GLN A 76 -14.08 10.96 -14.59
CA GLN A 76 -13.93 9.51 -14.79
C GLN A 76 -12.50 9.07 -14.50
N TRP A 77 -11.51 9.80 -15.01
CA TRP A 77 -10.10 9.54 -14.75
C TRP A 77 -9.77 9.54 -13.25
N LEU A 78 -10.33 10.51 -12.51
CA LEU A 78 -10.18 10.57 -11.05
C LEU A 78 -10.82 9.37 -10.36
N ALA A 79 -12.02 8.97 -10.79
CA ALA A 79 -12.72 7.80 -10.26
C ALA A 79 -11.93 6.51 -10.51
N ASP A 80 -11.43 6.32 -11.72
CA ASP A 80 -10.58 5.17 -12.09
C ASP A 80 -9.31 5.15 -11.23
N LEU A 81 -8.64 6.30 -11.07
CA LEU A 81 -7.46 6.42 -10.23
C LEU A 81 -7.73 6.04 -8.77
N TYR A 82 -8.82 6.54 -8.18
CA TYR A 82 -9.17 6.22 -6.81
C TYR A 82 -9.53 4.74 -6.64
N CYS A 83 -10.24 4.18 -7.61
CA CYS A 83 -10.61 2.76 -7.61
C CYS A 83 -9.37 1.86 -7.67
N GLU A 84 -8.49 2.10 -8.64
CA GLU A 84 -7.27 1.30 -8.86
C GLU A 84 -6.34 1.32 -7.62
N VAL A 85 -6.15 2.50 -7.03
CA VAL A 85 -5.32 2.64 -5.82
C VAL A 85 -5.96 1.90 -4.63
N ALA A 86 -7.26 2.08 -4.42
CA ALA A 86 -7.96 1.44 -3.32
C ALA A 86 -7.96 -0.09 -3.44
N VAL A 87 -8.26 -0.62 -4.64
CA VAL A 87 -8.28 -2.05 -4.92
C VAL A 87 -6.89 -2.67 -4.78
N ALA A 88 -5.85 -2.04 -5.36
CA ALA A 88 -4.48 -2.54 -5.28
C ALA A 88 -3.98 -2.62 -3.82
N ILE A 89 -4.20 -1.55 -3.03
CA ILE A 89 -3.80 -1.54 -1.61
C ILE A 89 -4.62 -2.54 -0.81
N GLN A 90 -5.94 -2.61 -1.01
CA GLN A 90 -6.79 -3.55 -0.30
C GLN A 90 -6.39 -5.01 -0.56
N ARG A 91 -5.98 -5.31 -1.79
CA ARG A 91 -5.57 -6.65 -2.22
C ARG A 91 -4.21 -7.06 -1.68
N TRP A 92 -3.22 -6.16 -1.76
CA TRP A 92 -1.82 -6.51 -1.52
C TRP A 92 -1.27 -6.06 -0.17
N GLU A 93 -1.90 -5.10 0.51
CA GLU A 93 -1.47 -4.59 1.81
C GLU A 93 -2.53 -4.81 2.90
N PRO A 94 -2.64 -6.05 3.45
CA PRO A 94 -3.70 -6.40 4.39
C PRO A 94 -3.59 -5.71 5.75
N ARG A 95 -2.46 -5.07 6.06
CA ARG A 95 -2.23 -4.40 7.36
C ARG A 95 -2.96 -3.06 7.47
N VAL A 96 -3.33 -2.45 6.35
CA VAL A 96 -3.97 -1.12 6.30
C VAL A 96 -5.36 -1.19 5.67
N ILE A 97 -6.15 -0.16 5.93
CA ILE A 97 -7.41 0.14 5.26
C ILE A 97 -7.29 1.56 4.72
N VAL A 98 -7.55 1.72 3.42
CA VAL A 98 -7.63 3.04 2.79
C VAL A 98 -8.89 3.74 3.29
N GLN A 99 -8.73 4.92 3.87
CA GLN A 99 -9.88 5.76 4.27
C GLN A 99 -10.15 6.87 3.27
N ARG A 100 -9.10 7.43 2.70
CA ARG A 100 -9.21 8.51 1.72
C ARG A 100 -8.01 8.48 0.78
N VAL A 101 -8.28 8.71 -0.49
CA VAL A 101 -7.28 9.00 -1.52
C VAL A 101 -7.63 10.37 -2.06
N THR A 102 -6.64 11.26 -2.21
CA THR A 102 -6.85 12.58 -2.79
C THR A 102 -5.75 12.84 -3.80
N ALA A 103 -6.15 13.15 -5.03
CA ALA A 103 -5.22 13.53 -6.09
C ALA A 103 -5.05 15.06 -6.08
N GLN A 104 -3.81 15.52 -6.13
CA GLN A 104 -3.44 16.91 -6.31
C GLN A 104 -2.62 17.05 -7.58
N MET A 105 -2.82 18.14 -8.32
CA MET A 105 -2.07 18.44 -9.53
C MET A 105 -1.34 19.76 -9.37
N PRO A 106 -0.14 19.75 -8.75
CA PRO A 106 0.59 20.99 -8.48
C PRO A 106 1.09 21.68 -9.76
N ARG A 107 1.30 20.90 -10.84
CA ARG A 107 1.71 21.39 -12.16
C ARG A 107 1.18 20.46 -13.26
N PRO A 108 1.02 20.94 -14.51
CA PRO A 108 0.55 20.12 -15.62
C PRO A 108 1.40 18.85 -15.80
N GLY A 109 0.75 17.71 -16.00
CA GLY A 109 1.43 16.41 -16.17
C GLY A 109 1.95 15.77 -14.88
N HIS A 110 1.74 16.39 -13.71
CA HIS A 110 2.14 15.82 -12.42
C HIS A 110 0.95 15.63 -11.49
N VAL A 111 0.87 14.43 -10.90
CA VAL A 111 -0.18 14.04 -9.97
C VAL A 111 0.46 13.55 -8.68
N THR A 112 0.06 14.13 -7.55
CA THR A 112 0.48 13.72 -6.21
C THR A 112 -0.69 13.06 -5.50
N LEU A 113 -0.47 11.90 -4.88
CA LEU A 113 -1.51 11.19 -4.13
C LEU A 113 -1.33 11.35 -2.62
N ASP A 114 -2.31 11.96 -1.98
CA ASP A 114 -2.39 12.00 -0.52
C ASP A 114 -3.29 10.86 -0.05
N LEU A 115 -2.70 9.87 0.64
CA LEU A 115 -3.43 8.73 1.20
C LEU A 115 -3.63 8.90 2.71
N THR A 116 -4.88 8.80 3.16
CA THR A 116 -5.20 8.61 4.58
C THR A 116 -5.52 7.14 4.81
N LEU A 117 -4.72 6.49 5.64
CA LEU A 117 -4.76 5.06 5.89
C LEU A 117 -5.00 4.81 7.37
N ARG A 118 -5.86 3.84 7.68
CA ARG A 118 -5.99 3.33 9.05
C ARG A 118 -5.34 1.98 9.12
N LEU A 119 -4.48 1.76 10.11
CA LEU A 119 -4.01 0.40 10.39
C LEU A 119 -5.21 -0.43 10.85
N LYS A 120 -5.40 -1.65 10.33
CA LYS A 120 -6.47 -2.54 10.82
C LYS A 120 -6.38 -2.79 12.32
N ALA A 121 -5.12 -2.78 12.75
CA ALA A 121 -4.57 -2.77 14.07
C ALA A 121 -5.09 -1.64 14.98
N ALA A 122 -4.82 -0.40 14.58
CA ALA A 122 -4.91 0.75 15.46
C ALA A 122 -6.25 1.48 15.29
N PRO A 123 -6.80 2.04 16.38
CA PRO A 123 -8.02 2.84 16.30
C PRO A 123 -7.80 4.17 15.57
N GLN A 124 -6.56 4.68 15.53
CA GLN A 124 -6.30 6.03 15.01
C GLN A 124 -5.90 6.02 13.52
N PRO A 125 -6.52 6.87 12.69
CA PRO A 125 -6.14 7.04 11.29
C PRO A 125 -4.78 7.74 11.17
N GLN A 126 -3.99 7.32 10.19
CA GLN A 126 -2.68 7.88 9.88
C GLN A 126 -2.63 8.38 8.45
N THR A 127 -2.14 9.60 8.24
CA THR A 127 -2.00 10.16 6.90
C THR A 127 -0.61 9.84 6.36
N ILE A 128 -0.54 9.08 5.26
CA ILE A 128 0.70 8.81 4.53
C ILE A 128 0.62 9.55 3.20
N ARG A 129 1.44 10.60 3.07
CA ARG A 129 1.64 11.27 1.80
C ARG A 129 2.57 10.44 0.92
N VAL A 130 2.11 10.03 -0.25
CA VAL A 130 2.89 9.27 -1.22
C VAL A 130 2.97 10.08 -2.51
N GLU A 131 4.15 10.59 -2.80
CA GLU A 131 4.39 11.14 -4.12
C GLU A 131 4.57 9.98 -5.10
N ILE A 132 3.66 9.89 -6.07
CA ILE A 132 3.84 8.99 -7.21
C ILE A 132 4.47 9.85 -8.30
N THR A 133 5.80 9.82 -8.35
CA THR A 133 6.51 10.33 -9.50
C THR A 133 6.47 9.25 -10.58
N PRO A 134 5.91 9.52 -11.78
CA PRO A 134 6.07 8.62 -12.91
C PRO A 134 7.55 8.45 -13.27
#